data_AF-A0A527IF74-F1
#
_entry.id   AF-A0A527IF74-F1
#
_cell.length_a   1.000
_cell.length_b   1.000
_cell.length_c   1.000
_cell.angle_alpha   90.00
_cell.angle_beta   90.00
_cell.angle_gamma   90.00
#
_symmetry.space_group_name_H-M   'P 1'
#
loop_
_entity.id
_entity.type
_entity.pdbx_description
1 polymer ?
#
loop_
_entity_poly.entity_id
_entity_poly.type
_entity_poly.pdbx_seq_one_letter_code
_entity_poly.pdbx_strand_id
1 'polypeptide(L)'
;DIKVPETRALEVMRLLSLINEQMLFGHFDLWEQEGAIMFRQSLLLAGGVEPSSQQVEVLLSSALEACECYFQAFQFVVWSGTSAKDALAGVLFETYGNA
;
A
#
# COMPACT_ATOMS: atom_id res chain seq x y z
N ASP A 1 3.68 10.48 8.73
CA ASP A 1 3.11 9.31 9.40
C ASP A 1 1.59 9.42 9.41
N ILE A 2 0.88 8.43 8.87
CA ILE A 2 -0.58 8.44 8.77
C ILE A 2 -1.11 7.52 9.86
N LYS A 3 -1.58 8.10 10.96
CA LYS A 3 -2.28 7.34 11.99
C LYS A 3 -3.76 7.25 11.65
N VAL A 4 -4.26 6.03 11.47
CA VAL A 4 -5.64 5.72 11.13
C VAL A 4 -6.50 5.81 12.39
N PRO A 5 -7.44 6.77 12.48
CA PRO A 5 -8.40 6.80 13.57
C PRO A 5 -9.45 5.70 13.40
N GLU A 6 -9.99 5.21 14.51
CA GLU A 6 -11.00 4.13 14.52
C GLU A 6 -12.21 4.45 13.63
N THR A 7 -12.65 5.70 13.60
CA THR A 7 -13.76 6.18 12.75
C THR A 7 -13.50 6.05 11.24
N ARG A 8 -12.24 5.88 10.84
CA ARG A 8 -11.82 5.70 9.44
C ARG A 8 -11.30 4.30 9.14
N ALA A 9 -11.14 3.43 10.13
CA ALA A 9 -10.57 2.09 9.96
C ALA A 9 -11.30 1.27 8.88
N LEU A 10 -12.64 1.28 8.89
CA LEU A 10 -13.43 0.56 7.89
C LEU A 10 -13.21 1.09 6.47
N GLU A 11 -13.08 2.41 6.30
CA GLU A 11 -12.86 3.00 4.99
C GLU A 11 -11.44 2.74 4.50
N VAL A 12 -10.46 2.76 5.40
CA VAL A 12 -9.09 2.35 5.09
C VAL A 12 -9.05 0.88 4.67
N MET A 13 -9.72 -0.03 5.39
CA MET A 13 -9.80 -1.45 4.99
C MET A 13 -10.39 -1.66 3.58
N ARG A 14 -11.37 -0.83 3.18
CA ARG A 14 -11.89 -0.84 1.80
C ARG A 14 -10.84 -0.38 0.80
N LEU A 15 -10.12 0.70 1.10
CA LEU A 15 -9.04 1.19 0.26
C LEU A 15 -7.92 0.14 0.11
N LEU A 16 -7.50 -0.49 1.21
CA LEU A 16 -6.52 -1.58 1.20
C LEU A 16 -6.96 -2.70 0.25
N SER A 17 -8.23 -3.12 0.32
CA SER A 17 -8.77 -4.17 -0.56
C SER A 17 -8.69 -3.79 -2.05
N LEU A 18 -9.05 -2.55 -2.40
CA LEU A 18 -9.05 -2.06 -3.78
C LEU A 18 -7.63 -1.88 -4.35
N ILE A 19 -6.69 -1.44 -3.51
CA ILE A 19 -5.27 -1.33 -3.88
C ILE A 19 -4.70 -2.73 -4.08
N ASN A 20 -4.88 -3.61 -3.10
CA ASN A 20 -4.30 -4.96 -3.12
C ASN A 20 -4.77 -5.78 -4.34
N GLU A 21 -6.01 -5.58 -4.82
CA GLU A 21 -6.51 -6.21 -6.05
C GLU A 21 -5.69 -5.82 -7.30
N GLN A 22 -5.08 -4.64 -7.31
CA GLN A 22 -4.26 -4.15 -8.43
C GLN A 22 -2.78 -4.54 -8.31
N MET A 23 -2.37 -5.10 -7.18
CA MET A 23 -0.98 -5.39 -6.89
C MET A 23 -0.64 -6.85 -7.19
N LEU A 24 0.48 -7.05 -7.87
CA LEU A 24 1.01 -8.39 -8.14
C LEU A 24 1.87 -8.92 -6.97
N PHE A 25 2.59 -8.04 -6.29
CA PHE A 25 3.54 -8.41 -5.24
C PHE A 25 3.25 -7.65 -3.95
N GLY A 26 3.30 -8.37 -2.83
CA GLY A 26 3.02 -7.81 -1.51
C GLY A 26 1.57 -7.40 -1.33
N HIS A 27 1.28 -6.76 -0.21
CA HIS A 27 -0.02 -6.18 0.11
C HIS A 27 0.13 -5.11 1.19
N PHE A 28 -0.82 -4.18 1.22
CA PHE A 28 -1.01 -3.31 2.36
C PHE A 28 -1.94 -3.94 3.40
N ASP A 29 -1.68 -3.63 4.65
CA ASP A 29 -2.37 -4.14 5.84
C ASP A 29 -2.54 -3.03 6.87
N LEU A 30 -3.55 -3.15 7.75
CA LEU A 30 -3.78 -2.23 8.86
C LEU A 30 -3.30 -2.88 10.16
N TRP A 31 -2.26 -2.33 10.77
CA TRP A 31 -1.89 -2.67 12.13
C TRP A 31 -2.79 -1.93 13.11
N GLU A 32 -3.91 -2.57 13.48
CA GLU A 32 -4.94 -1.95 14.31
C GLU A 32 -4.42 -1.41 15.64
N GLN A 33 -3.51 -2.14 16.31
CA GLN A 33 -2.97 -1.76 17.61
C GLN A 33 -2.29 -0.38 17.61
N GLU A 34 -1.60 -0.04 16.52
CA GLU A 34 -0.90 1.23 16.37
C GLU A 34 -1.65 2.23 15.47
N GLY A 35 -2.73 1.79 14.82
CA GLY A 35 -3.42 2.53 13.77
C GLY A 35 -2.51 2.81 12.58
N ALA A 36 -1.56 1.93 12.28
CA ALA A 36 -0.54 2.15 11.26
C ALA A 36 -0.85 1.33 10.00
N ILE A 37 -0.66 1.93 8.82
CA ILE A 37 -0.71 1.20 7.55
C ILE A 37 0.67 0.61 7.29
N MET A 38 0.73 -0.68 6.98
CA MET A 38 1.97 -1.39 6.71
C MET A 38 1.94 -2.01 5.32
N PHE A 39 3.07 -1.98 4.64
CA PHE A 39 3.30 -2.78 3.45
C PHE A 39 4.04 -4.06 3.82
N ARG A 40 3.52 -5.21 3.40
CA ARG A 40 4.10 -6.53 3.67
C ARG A 40 4.40 -7.24 2.37
N GLN A 41 5.65 -7.68 2.22
CA GLN A 41 6.08 -8.50 1.10
C GLN A 41 7.03 -9.59 1.59
N SER A 42 7.13 -10.67 0.84
CA SER A 42 7.99 -11.80 1.19
C SER A 42 8.67 -12.35 -0.04
N LEU A 43 9.91 -12.79 0.15
CA LEU A 43 10.66 -13.55 -0.84
C LEU A 43 10.69 -15.01 -0.39
N LEU A 44 10.00 -15.89 -1.14
CA LEU A 44 9.95 -17.30 -0.81
C LEU A 44 11.26 -17.99 -1.23
N LEU A 45 12.02 -18.46 -0.25
CA LEU A 45 13.32 -19.14 -0.46
C LEU A 45 13.20 -20.64 -0.18
N ALA A 46 12.41 -21.34 -0.99
CA ALA A 46 12.18 -22.77 -0.83
C ALA A 46 13.39 -23.60 -1.29
N GLY A 47 13.63 -24.74 -0.63
CA GLY A 47 14.68 -25.68 -1.04
C GLY A 47 16.11 -25.28 -0.67
N GLY A 48 16.28 -24.36 0.30
CA GLY A 48 17.61 -23.94 0.78
C GLY A 48 18.31 -22.95 -0.14
N VAL A 49 17.57 -22.28 -1.03
CA VAL A 49 18.13 -21.21 -1.86
C VAL A 49 18.41 -19.97 -1.02
N GLU A 50 19.54 -19.32 -1.29
CA GLU A 50 19.83 -17.99 -0.75
C GLU A 50 19.29 -16.91 -1.68
N PRO A 51 18.88 -15.74 -1.16
CA PRO A 51 18.41 -14.66 -1.99
C PRO A 51 19.59 -14.02 -2.73
N SER A 52 19.43 -13.71 -4.02
CA SER A 52 20.41 -12.89 -4.72
C SER A 52 20.25 -11.41 -4.34
N SER A 53 21.32 -10.63 -4.42
CA SER A 53 21.26 -9.18 -4.19
C SER A 53 20.22 -8.49 -5.07
N GLN A 54 20.09 -8.93 -6.32
CA GLN A 54 19.10 -8.39 -7.26
C GLN A 54 17.67 -8.72 -6.84
N GLN A 55 17.40 -9.92 -6.30
CA GLN A 55 16.07 -10.25 -5.78
C GLN A 55 15.71 -9.37 -4.59
N VAL A 56 16.66 -9.10 -3.69
CA VAL A 56 16.44 -8.21 -2.54
C VAL A 56 16.22 -6.77 -3.00
N GLU A 57 17.00 -6.30 -3.97
CA GLU A 57 16.85 -4.96 -4.54
C GLU A 57 15.48 -4.75 -5.16
N VAL A 58 15.02 -5.67 -6.01
CA VAL A 58 13.68 -5.62 -6.63
C VAL A 58 12.58 -5.71 -5.57
N LEU A 59 12.75 -6.54 -4.54
CA LEU A 59 11.81 -6.65 -3.43
C LEU A 59 11.64 -5.30 -2.71
N LEU A 60 12.75 -4.60 -2.45
CA LEU A 60 12.75 -3.32 -1.77
C LEU A 60 12.23 -2.19 -2.67
N SER A 61 12.67 -2.13 -3.93
CA SER A 61 12.26 -1.07 -4.86
C SER A 61 10.75 -1.15 -5.15
N SER A 62 10.22 -2.36 -5.40
CA SER A 62 8.78 -2.55 -5.62
C SER A 62 7.94 -2.19 -4.39
N ALA A 63 8.44 -2.49 -3.19
CA ALA A 63 7.78 -2.08 -1.94
C ALA A 63 7.72 -0.55 -1.79
N LEU A 64 8.82 0.14 -2.09
CA LEU A 64 8.89 1.60 -2.03
C LEU A 64 7.98 2.25 -3.07
N GLU A 65 8.05 1.79 -4.33
CA GLU A 65 7.19 2.28 -5.42
C GLU A 65 5.70 2.15 -5.07
N ALA A 66 5.29 1.00 -4.52
CA ALA A 66 3.91 0.82 -4.06
C ALA A 66 3.54 1.82 -2.94
N CYS A 67 4.42 1.97 -1.94
CA CYS A 67 4.18 2.90 -0.84
C CYS A 67 4.03 4.35 -1.35
N GLU A 68 4.92 4.79 -2.23
CA GLU A 68 4.89 6.13 -2.81
C GLU A 68 3.65 6.35 -3.67
N CYS A 69 3.34 5.39 -4.55
CA CYS A 69 2.19 5.44 -5.44
C CYS A 69 0.90 5.65 -4.65
N TYR A 70 0.66 4.86 -3.58
CA TYR A 70 -0.62 4.89 -2.87
C TYR A 70 -0.65 5.77 -1.63
N PHE A 71 0.47 6.40 -1.23
CA PHE A 71 0.54 7.20 -0.01
C PHE A 71 -0.54 8.30 0.03
N GLN A 72 -0.74 9.00 -1.09
CA GLN A 72 -1.76 10.05 -1.17
C GLN A 72 -3.19 9.52 -1.03
N ALA A 73 -3.48 8.31 -1.52
CA ALA A 73 -4.83 7.74 -1.41
C ALA A 73 -5.20 7.54 0.06
N PHE A 74 -4.23 7.08 0.87
CA PHE A 74 -4.40 6.98 2.31
C PHE A 74 -4.62 8.34 2.97
N GLN A 75 -3.91 9.40 2.53
CA GLN A 75 -4.12 10.75 3.02
C GLN A 75 -5.53 11.26 2.73
N PHE A 76 -6.05 11.05 1.51
CA PHE A 76 -7.41 11.45 1.16
C PHE A 76 -8.47 10.74 2.00
N VAL A 77 -8.30 9.43 2.23
CA VAL A 77 -9.23 8.68 3.09
C VAL A 77 -9.12 9.12 4.55
N VAL A 78 -7.91 9.28 5.10
CA VAL A 78 -7.73 9.52 6.53
C VAL A 78 -7.96 10.98 6.92
N TRP A 79 -7.50 11.93 6.11
CA TRP A 79 -7.53 13.36 6.44
C TRP A 79 -8.69 14.11 5.79
N SER A 80 -9.01 13.79 4.53
CA SER A 80 -10.05 14.51 3.77
C SER A 80 -11.43 13.85 3.86
N GLY A 81 -11.52 12.66 4.46
CA GLY A 81 -12.77 11.92 4.60
C GLY A 81 -13.29 11.32 3.27
N THR A 82 -12.48 11.37 2.21
CA THR A 82 -12.82 10.86 0.87
C THR A 82 -13.15 9.37 0.92
N SER A 83 -14.02 8.91 0.01
CA SER A 83 -14.28 7.47 -0.12
C SER A 83 -13.06 6.74 -0.65
N ALA A 84 -12.91 5.45 -0.32
CA ALA A 84 -11.81 4.62 -0.80
C ALA A 84 -11.74 4.59 -2.34
N LYS A 85 -12.89 4.54 -3.02
CA LYS A 85 -12.97 4.52 -4.47
C LYS A 85 -12.50 5.84 -5.08
N ASP A 86 -12.99 6.97 -4.56
CA ASP A 86 -12.64 8.28 -5.10
C ASP A 86 -11.18 8.63 -4.82
N ALA A 87 -10.67 8.24 -3.64
CA ALA A 87 -9.26 8.42 -3.28
C ALA A 87 -8.33 7.64 -4.22
N LEU A 88 -8.67 6.38 -4.51
CA LEU A 88 -7.89 5.56 -5.44
C LEU A 88 -7.96 6.11 -6.88
N ALA A 89 -9.14 6.50 -7.33
CA ALA A 89 -9.32 7.08 -8.67
C ALA A 89 -8.50 8.37 -8.85
N GLY A 90 -8.45 9.23 -7.82
CA GLY A 90 -7.67 10.47 -7.85
C GLY A 90 -6.17 10.22 -8.05
N VAL A 91 -5.61 9.27 -7.32
CA VAL A 91 -4.17 8.96 -7.37
C VAL A 91 -3.78 8.24 -8.65
N LEU A 92 -4.62 7.34 -9.16
CA LEU A 92 -4.39 6.71 -10.46
C LEU A 92 -4.36 7.76 -11.58
N PHE A 93 -5.28 8.73 -11.56
CA PHE A 93 -5.30 9.82 -12.55
C PHE A 93 -4.02 10.67 -12.52
N GLU A 94 -3.52 11.03 -11.33
CA GLU A 94 -2.25 11.77 -11.19
C GLU A 94 -1.03 10.95 -11.64
N THR A 95 -1.05 9.63 -11.40
CA THR A 95 0.04 8.73 -11.78
C THR A 95 0.09 8.52 -13.29
N TYR A 96 -1.06 8.40 -13.96
CA TYR A 96 -1.13 8.40 -15.44
C TYR A 96 -0.78 9.75 -16.05
N GLY A 97 -0.94 10.86 -15.32
CA GLY A 97 -0.65 12.22 -15.79
C GLY A 97 0.82 12.66 -15.66
N ASN A 98 1.63 11.94 -14.87
CA ASN A 98 3.03 12.28 -14.57
C ASN A 98 4.04 11.17 -14.96
N ALA A 99 3.60 10.12 -15.64
CA ALA A 99 4.43 9.02 -16.17
C ALA A 99 4.80 9.22 -17.64
#